data_AF-A0A928ZH99-F1
#
_entry.id   AF-A0A928ZH99-F1
#
_cell.length_a   1.000
_cell.length_b   1.000
_cell.length_c   1.000
_cell.angle_alpha   90.00
_cell.angle_beta   90.00
_cell.angle_gamma   90.00
#
_symmetry.space_group_name_H-M   'P 1'
#
loop_
_entity.id
_entity.type
_entity.pdbx_description
1 polymer ?
#
loop_
_entity_poly.entity_id
_entity_poly.type
_entity_poly.pdbx_seq_one_letter_code
_entity_poly.pdbx_strand_id
1 'polypeptide(L)'
;EKQPEAISLLKTILEQRAGWNEVVRGGAIAGLSKMKTSADAVDIILEYTKPGIPQPLRLTAIRCLGTVSTGQTPEKLGEILEQLEAIAGESFFLTQVAVVGALGRMQTAEAINILNELAAQTPDGRVRRRAEEAVTKVQKNLGADKAVKELRQEIDKLKETNRDLLSRLAKLEAVSNE
;
A
#
# COMPACT_ATOMS: atom_id res chain seq x y z
N GLU A 1 -16.33 -16.96 -15.44
CA GLU A 1 -16.77 -15.92 -16.42
C GLU A 1 -17.65 -14.79 -15.88
N LYS A 2 -18.12 -14.78 -14.61
CA LYS A 2 -18.98 -13.68 -14.08
C LYS A 2 -18.26 -12.45 -13.51
N GLN A 3 -16.92 -12.47 -13.48
CA GLN A 3 -16.14 -11.44 -12.80
C GLN A 3 -16.22 -10.05 -13.50
N PRO A 4 -16.14 -9.95 -14.84
CA PRO A 4 -16.28 -8.65 -15.52
C PRO A 4 -17.67 -8.02 -15.31
N GLU A 5 -18.73 -8.83 -15.32
CA GLU A 5 -20.10 -8.39 -15.04
C GLU A 5 -20.22 -7.84 -13.61
N ALA A 6 -19.62 -8.54 -12.64
CA ALA A 6 -19.59 -8.08 -11.25
C ALA A 6 -18.82 -6.76 -11.10
N ILE A 7 -17.67 -6.59 -11.77
CA ILE A 7 -16.92 -5.33 -11.77
C ILE A 7 -17.75 -4.19 -12.34
N SER A 8 -18.43 -4.42 -13.48
CA SER A 8 -19.30 -3.43 -14.12
C SER A 8 -20.44 -2.98 -13.20
N LEU A 9 -21.08 -3.93 -12.52
CA LEU A 9 -22.12 -3.64 -11.54
C LEU A 9 -21.58 -2.83 -10.35
N LEU A 10 -20.43 -3.24 -9.79
CA LEU A 10 -19.81 -2.54 -8.66
C LEU A 10 -19.39 -1.13 -9.05
N LYS A 11 -18.87 -0.92 -10.27
CA LYS A 11 -18.57 0.41 -10.82
C LYS A 11 -19.83 1.28 -10.92
N THR A 12 -20.92 0.72 -11.43
CA THR A 12 -22.22 1.43 -11.50
C THR A 12 -22.68 1.86 -10.10
N ILE A 13 -22.54 0.99 -9.10
CA ILE A 13 -22.87 1.31 -7.70
C ILE A 13 -21.98 2.45 -7.18
N LEU A 14 -20.68 2.42 -7.48
CA LEU A 14 -19.73 3.47 -7.11
C LEU A 14 -20.04 4.82 -7.77
N GLU A 15 -20.69 4.86 -8.92
CA GLU A 15 -21.04 6.11 -9.59
C GLU A 15 -22.41 6.65 -9.12
N GLN A 16 -23.37 5.77 -8.87
CA GLN A 16 -24.78 6.17 -8.73
C GLN A 16 -25.34 6.11 -7.32
N ARG A 17 -24.67 5.43 -6.37
CA ARG A 17 -25.22 5.17 -5.03
C ARG A 17 -24.54 5.97 -3.93
N ALA A 18 -24.18 7.22 -4.21
CA ALA A 18 -23.77 8.16 -3.18
C ALA A 18 -24.88 8.32 -2.14
N GLY A 19 -24.51 8.42 -0.86
CA GLY A 19 -25.49 8.40 0.22
C GLY A 19 -24.84 8.56 1.58
N TRP A 20 -25.65 8.40 2.63
CA TRP A 20 -25.20 8.62 4.01
C TRP A 20 -23.97 7.77 4.35
N ASN A 21 -22.90 8.45 4.77
CA ASN A 21 -21.62 7.85 5.15
C ASN A 21 -21.00 6.92 4.10
N GLU A 22 -21.39 7.04 2.83
CA GLU A 22 -20.88 6.23 1.72
C GLU A 22 -21.01 4.71 1.92
N VAL A 23 -21.99 4.26 2.72
CA VAL A 23 -22.08 2.84 3.14
C VAL A 23 -22.18 1.89 1.94
N VAL A 24 -23.04 2.21 0.97
CA VAL A 24 -23.26 1.36 -0.21
C VAL A 24 -22.02 1.34 -1.11
N ARG A 25 -21.42 2.51 -1.35
CA ARG A 25 -20.21 2.64 -2.18
C ARG A 25 -19.00 2.00 -1.50
N GLY A 26 -18.87 2.13 -0.18
CA GLY A 26 -17.87 1.43 0.61
C GLY A 26 -18.03 -0.09 0.54
N GLY A 27 -19.28 -0.59 0.52
CA GLY A 27 -19.58 -2.00 0.23
C GLY A 27 -19.11 -2.43 -1.17
N ALA A 28 -19.29 -1.58 -2.18
CA ALA A 28 -18.82 -1.87 -3.53
C ALA A 28 -17.28 -1.94 -3.62
N ILE A 29 -16.57 -1.00 -2.99
CA ILE A 29 -15.11 -1.05 -2.82
C ILE A 29 -14.66 -2.33 -2.11
N ALA A 30 -15.35 -2.72 -1.04
CA ALA A 30 -15.05 -3.95 -0.32
C ALA A 30 -15.27 -5.21 -1.19
N GLY A 31 -16.29 -5.22 -2.04
CA GLY A 31 -16.53 -6.26 -3.04
C GLY A 31 -15.40 -6.37 -4.05
N LEU A 32 -14.98 -5.25 -4.65
CA LEU A 32 -13.83 -5.19 -5.56
C LEU A 32 -12.56 -5.73 -4.91
N SER A 33 -12.36 -5.44 -3.61
CA SER A 33 -11.17 -5.88 -2.89
C SER A 33 -11.00 -7.41 -2.78
N LYS A 34 -12.08 -8.17 -3.03
CA LYS A 34 -12.04 -9.64 -3.04
C LYS A 34 -11.53 -10.21 -4.36
N MET A 35 -11.45 -9.40 -5.41
CA MET A 35 -11.00 -9.79 -6.75
C MET A 35 -9.47 -9.67 -6.86
N LYS A 36 -8.78 -10.47 -6.06
CA LYS A 36 -7.32 -10.40 -5.80
C LYS A 36 -6.39 -10.59 -7.00
N THR A 37 -6.91 -11.08 -8.12
CA THR A 37 -6.15 -11.33 -9.37
C THR A 37 -6.59 -10.41 -10.50
N SER A 38 -7.46 -9.43 -10.23
CA SER A 38 -7.94 -8.47 -11.23
C SER A 38 -7.22 -7.14 -11.08
N ALA A 39 -6.49 -6.76 -12.13
CA ALA A 39 -5.88 -5.44 -12.23
C ALA A 39 -6.96 -4.34 -12.29
N ASP A 40 -8.03 -4.56 -13.05
CA ASP A 40 -9.16 -3.61 -13.14
C ASP A 40 -9.77 -3.27 -11.77
N ALA A 41 -9.87 -4.28 -10.88
CA ALA A 41 -10.36 -4.05 -9.52
C ALA A 41 -9.41 -3.17 -8.70
N VAL A 42 -8.08 -3.32 -8.88
CA VAL A 42 -7.07 -2.48 -8.25
C VAL A 42 -7.19 -1.05 -8.77
N ASP A 43 -7.25 -0.87 -10.09
CA ASP A 43 -7.31 0.44 -10.73
C ASP A 43 -8.52 1.23 -10.25
N ILE A 44 -9.69 0.59 -10.17
CA ILE A 44 -10.89 1.22 -9.63
C ILE A 44 -10.68 1.61 -8.17
N ILE A 45 -10.14 0.73 -7.31
CA ILE A 45 -9.92 1.07 -5.90
C ILE A 45 -8.92 2.23 -5.75
N LEU A 46 -7.86 2.27 -6.55
CA LEU A 46 -6.86 3.34 -6.55
C LEU A 46 -7.49 4.71 -6.83
N GLU A 47 -8.40 4.81 -7.79
CA GLU A 47 -9.14 6.05 -8.07
C GLU A 47 -9.89 6.58 -6.83
N TYR A 48 -10.44 5.69 -6.02
CA TYR A 48 -11.16 6.06 -4.79
C TYR A 48 -10.25 6.37 -3.60
N THR A 49 -8.91 6.31 -3.75
CA THR A 49 -7.96 6.77 -2.73
C THR A 49 -7.52 8.22 -2.91
N LYS A 50 -7.87 8.86 -4.03
CA LYS A 50 -7.45 10.22 -4.37
C LYS A 50 -8.09 11.29 -3.48
N PRO A 51 -7.43 12.45 -3.31
CA PRO A 51 -8.06 13.62 -2.69
C PRO A 51 -9.36 14.03 -3.40
N GLY A 52 -10.32 14.58 -2.65
CA GLY A 52 -11.64 14.98 -3.18
C GLY A 52 -12.71 13.88 -3.12
N ILE A 53 -12.33 12.61 -2.92
CA ILE A 53 -13.28 11.53 -2.60
C ILE A 53 -13.84 11.76 -1.18
N PRO A 54 -15.16 11.57 -0.96
CA PRO A 54 -15.74 11.67 0.38
C PRO A 54 -14.98 10.81 1.40
N GLN A 55 -14.58 11.42 2.52
CA GLN A 55 -13.62 10.82 3.46
C GLN A 55 -13.98 9.38 3.90
N PRO A 56 -15.24 9.03 4.22
CA PRO A 56 -15.58 7.64 4.59
C PRO A 56 -15.30 6.61 3.49
N LEU A 57 -15.57 6.97 2.24
CA LEU A 57 -15.29 6.13 1.07
C LEU A 57 -13.79 6.02 0.83
N ARG A 58 -13.08 7.14 0.90
CA ARG A 58 -11.63 7.21 0.72
C ARG A 58 -10.90 6.31 1.72
N LEU A 59 -11.23 6.42 3.00
CA LEU A 59 -10.68 5.55 4.05
C LEU A 59 -10.99 4.07 3.81
N THR A 60 -12.14 3.76 3.21
CA THR A 60 -12.52 2.38 2.86
C THR A 60 -11.71 1.85 1.69
N ALA A 61 -11.47 2.67 0.66
CA ALA A 61 -10.61 2.34 -0.47
C ALA A 61 -9.17 2.06 -0.03
N ILE A 62 -8.60 2.92 0.80
CA ILE A 62 -7.25 2.74 1.36
C ILE A 62 -7.14 1.38 2.07
N ARG A 63 -8.06 1.05 2.98
CA ARG A 63 -8.07 -0.26 3.67
C ARG A 63 -8.20 -1.44 2.70
N CYS A 64 -8.94 -1.26 1.62
CA CYS A 64 -9.21 -2.30 0.63
C CYS A 64 -8.01 -2.59 -0.28
N LEU A 65 -7.10 -1.63 -0.50
CA LEU A 65 -5.83 -1.85 -1.19
C LEU A 65 -5.01 -2.99 -0.56
N GLY A 66 -4.96 -3.04 0.77
CA GLY A 66 -4.26 -4.11 1.48
C GLY A 66 -4.91 -5.50 1.34
N THR A 67 -6.20 -5.56 0.98
CA THR A 67 -6.89 -6.84 0.78
C THR A 67 -6.73 -7.33 -0.65
N VAL A 68 -6.89 -6.42 -1.62
CA VAL A 68 -6.80 -6.74 -3.05
C VAL A 68 -5.36 -7.07 -3.47
N SER A 69 -4.35 -6.57 -2.75
CA SER A 69 -2.94 -6.83 -3.04
C SER A 69 -2.52 -8.30 -2.94
N THR A 70 -3.25 -9.10 -2.14
CA THR A 70 -2.89 -10.51 -1.89
C THR A 70 -3.21 -11.40 -3.08
N GLY A 71 -2.28 -11.52 -4.05
CA GLY A 71 -2.44 -12.32 -5.26
C GLY A 71 -2.34 -11.54 -6.58
N GLN A 72 -1.98 -10.26 -6.50
CA GLN A 72 -1.72 -9.42 -7.66
C GLN A 72 -0.35 -9.71 -8.27
N THR A 73 -0.13 -9.22 -9.49
CA THR A 73 1.18 -9.24 -10.12
C THR A 73 2.16 -8.31 -9.37
N PRO A 74 3.48 -8.53 -9.46
CA PRO A 74 4.47 -7.66 -8.83
C PRO A 74 4.33 -6.19 -9.23
N GLU A 75 3.97 -5.91 -10.48
CA GLU A 75 3.79 -4.55 -11.00
C GLU A 75 2.62 -3.85 -10.27
N LYS A 76 1.46 -4.51 -10.19
CA LYS A 76 0.29 -3.96 -9.48
C LYS A 76 0.50 -3.87 -7.97
N LEU A 77 1.26 -4.80 -7.40
CA LEU A 77 1.66 -4.73 -6.00
C LEU A 77 2.52 -3.48 -5.74
N GLY A 78 3.46 -3.18 -6.64
CA GLY A 78 4.29 -1.97 -6.58
C GLY A 78 3.45 -0.69 -6.61
N GLU A 79 2.51 -0.58 -7.55
CA GLU A 79 1.59 0.57 -7.62
C GLU A 79 0.77 0.76 -6.33
N ILE A 80 0.30 -0.35 -5.73
CA ILE A 80 -0.43 -0.31 -4.45
C ILE A 80 0.47 0.20 -3.32
N LEU A 81 1.71 -0.30 -3.24
CA LEU A 81 2.66 0.09 -2.19
C LEU A 81 3.05 1.57 -2.32
N GLU A 82 3.37 2.02 -3.53
CA GLU A 82 3.69 3.43 -3.82
C GLU A 82 2.55 4.35 -3.40
N GLN A 83 1.31 3.99 -3.74
CA GLN A 83 0.14 4.77 -3.34
C GLN A 83 -0.06 4.77 -1.82
N LEU A 84 0.14 3.63 -1.14
CA LEU A 84 0.01 3.56 0.32
C LEU A 84 1.11 4.35 1.04
N GLU A 85 2.34 4.36 0.50
CA GLU A 85 3.46 5.15 1.00
C GLU A 85 3.19 6.65 0.86
N ALA A 86 2.74 7.09 -0.32
CA ALA A 86 2.37 8.49 -0.55
C ALA A 86 1.27 8.95 0.43
N ILE A 87 0.25 8.12 0.67
CA ILE A 87 -0.85 8.42 1.60
C ILE A 87 -0.38 8.36 3.07
N ALA A 88 0.64 7.57 3.41
CA ALA A 88 1.19 7.49 4.77
C ALA A 88 1.74 8.85 5.23
N GLY A 89 2.27 9.66 4.29
CA GLY A 89 2.76 11.02 4.53
C GLY A 89 1.68 12.05 4.87
N GLU A 90 0.40 11.72 4.74
CA GLU A 90 -0.69 12.64 5.11
C GLU A 90 -0.83 12.77 6.63
N SER A 91 -1.16 13.98 7.10
CA SER A 91 -1.27 14.29 8.53
C SER A 91 -2.58 13.82 9.18
N PHE A 92 -3.59 13.44 8.39
CA PHE A 92 -4.89 13.06 8.95
C PHE A 92 -4.82 11.70 9.65
N PHE A 93 -5.08 11.70 10.96
CA PHE A 93 -4.97 10.51 11.81
C PHE A 93 -5.69 9.26 11.26
N LEU A 94 -6.95 9.38 10.81
CA LEU A 94 -7.68 8.22 10.31
C LEU A 94 -7.18 7.72 8.96
N THR A 95 -6.55 8.60 8.15
CA THR A 95 -5.86 8.20 6.92
C THR A 95 -4.66 7.33 7.27
N GLN A 96 -3.78 7.77 8.17
CA GLN A 96 -2.62 6.97 8.61
C GLN A 96 -3.07 5.63 9.22
N VAL A 97 -4.12 5.62 10.03
CA VAL A 97 -4.70 4.37 10.58
C VAL A 97 -5.24 3.46 9.47
N ALA A 98 -5.84 4.01 8.41
CA ALA A 98 -6.30 3.22 7.27
C ALA A 98 -5.13 2.61 6.48
N VAL A 99 -4.05 3.36 6.27
CA VAL A 99 -2.81 2.88 5.64
C VAL A 99 -2.19 1.74 6.45
N VAL A 100 -2.01 1.93 7.77
CA VAL A 100 -1.52 0.86 8.66
C VAL A 100 -2.39 -0.39 8.57
N GLY A 101 -3.71 -0.22 8.53
CA GLY A 101 -4.66 -1.31 8.38
C GLY A 101 -4.57 -2.04 7.02
N ALA A 102 -4.18 -1.32 5.96
CA ALA A 102 -3.94 -1.89 4.63
C ALA A 102 -2.62 -2.67 4.60
N LEU A 103 -1.50 -2.02 4.96
CA LEU A 103 -0.17 -2.61 4.98
C LEU A 103 -0.12 -3.86 5.88
N GLY A 104 -0.78 -3.83 7.03
CA GLY A 104 -0.87 -4.96 7.96
C GLY A 104 -1.55 -6.23 7.42
N ARG A 105 -2.23 -6.16 6.27
CA ARG A 105 -2.85 -7.32 5.58
C ARG A 105 -1.96 -7.90 4.49
N MET A 106 -0.89 -7.21 4.11
CA MET A 106 -0.04 -7.59 3.00
C MET A 106 0.88 -8.76 3.38
N GLN A 107 1.44 -9.37 2.34
CA GLN A 107 2.36 -10.52 2.42
C GLN A 107 3.65 -10.19 1.66
N THR A 108 4.23 -9.02 1.92
CA THR A 108 5.48 -8.57 1.32
C THR A 108 6.35 -7.84 2.35
N ALA A 109 7.66 -7.97 2.22
CA ALA A 109 8.63 -7.28 3.07
C ALA A 109 8.60 -5.75 2.89
N GLU A 110 8.30 -5.23 1.70
CA GLU A 110 8.20 -3.78 1.46
C GLU A 110 7.16 -3.11 2.36
N ALA A 111 6.06 -3.80 2.69
CA ALA A 111 5.05 -3.28 3.60
C ALA A 111 5.59 -3.09 5.03
N ILE A 112 6.57 -3.91 5.45
CA ILE A 112 7.26 -3.75 6.74
C ILE A 112 8.09 -2.46 6.73
N ASN A 113 8.78 -2.16 5.62
CA ASN A 113 9.60 -0.96 5.48
C ASN A 113 8.73 0.30 5.63
N ILE A 114 7.63 0.40 4.88
CA ILE A 114 6.70 1.55 4.96
C ILE A 114 6.12 1.71 6.38
N LEU A 115 5.77 0.59 7.03
CA LEU A 115 5.26 0.63 8.42
C LEU A 115 6.32 1.13 9.42
N ASN A 116 7.57 0.71 9.29
CA ASN A 116 8.67 1.16 10.14
C ASN A 116 8.96 2.65 9.94
N GLU A 117 8.95 3.13 8.69
CA GLU A 117 9.14 4.54 8.37
C GLU A 117 8.02 5.40 8.95
N LEU A 118 6.76 4.98 8.77
CA LEU A 118 5.61 5.65 9.37
C LEU A 118 5.71 5.70 10.90
N ALA A 119 6.12 4.60 11.55
CA ALA A 119 6.30 4.55 13.00
C ALA A 119 7.38 5.53 13.50
N ALA A 120 8.49 5.64 12.74
CA ALA A 120 9.60 6.52 13.05
C ALA A 120 9.25 8.01 12.88
N GLN A 121 8.47 8.35 11.86
CA GLN A 121 8.19 9.74 11.50
C GLN A 121 6.92 10.30 12.17
N THR A 122 5.94 9.46 12.52
CA THR A 122 4.66 9.96 13.04
C THR A 122 4.78 10.59 14.43
N PRO A 123 4.20 11.79 14.65
CA PRO A 123 4.12 12.41 15.97
C PRO A 123 3.01 11.78 16.84
N ASP A 124 2.04 11.07 16.25
CA ASP A 124 0.94 10.44 17.00
C ASP A 124 1.36 9.06 17.51
N GLY A 125 1.58 8.94 18.81
CA GLY A 125 1.99 7.68 19.45
C GLY A 125 0.99 6.52 19.25
N ARG A 126 -0.28 6.80 18.93
CA ARG A 126 -1.28 5.77 18.62
C ARG A 126 -1.16 5.25 17.19
N VAL A 127 -0.66 6.07 16.26
CA VAL A 127 -0.30 5.61 14.91
C VAL A 127 0.97 4.78 14.99
N ARG A 128 2.00 5.28 15.69
CA ARG A 128 3.26 4.55 15.93
C ARG A 128 3.04 3.13 16.44
N ARG A 129 2.31 3.01 17.55
CA ARG A 129 2.00 1.69 18.14
C ARG A 129 1.29 0.75 17.16
N ARG A 130 0.30 1.27 16.43
CA ARG A 130 -0.45 0.45 15.46
C ARG A 130 0.45 -0.01 14.31
N ALA A 131 1.38 0.84 13.87
CA ALA A 131 2.33 0.49 12.82
C ALA A 131 3.29 -0.62 13.29
N GLU A 132 3.84 -0.51 14.50
CA GLU A 132 4.68 -1.56 15.12
C GLU A 132 3.92 -2.90 15.28
N GLU A 133 2.66 -2.86 15.73
CA GLU A 133 1.80 -4.04 15.79
C GLU A 133 1.51 -4.62 14.39
N ALA A 134 1.36 -3.77 13.38
CA ALA A 134 1.12 -4.20 12.01
C ALA A 134 2.37 -4.87 11.41
N VAL A 135 3.59 -4.42 11.73
CA VAL A 135 4.83 -5.10 11.32
C VAL A 135 4.81 -6.56 11.75
N THR A 136 4.43 -6.83 13.00
CA THR A 136 4.32 -8.19 13.54
C THR A 136 3.27 -9.02 12.77
N LYS A 137 2.16 -8.39 12.36
CA LYS A 137 1.13 -9.05 11.53
C LYS A 137 1.67 -9.39 10.14
N VAL A 138 2.38 -8.47 9.48
CA VAL A 138 2.95 -8.71 8.15
C VAL A 138 3.98 -9.83 8.20
N GLN A 139 4.89 -9.83 9.19
CA GLN A 139 5.86 -10.90 9.39
C GLN A 139 5.18 -12.27 9.55
N LYS A 140 4.07 -12.33 10.31
CA LYS A 140 3.27 -13.55 10.44
C LYS A 140 2.59 -13.95 9.13
N ASN A 141 2.05 -13.01 8.37
CA ASN A 141 1.35 -13.27 7.10
C ASN A 141 2.30 -13.71 5.98
N LEU A 142 3.53 -13.19 5.95
CA LEU A 142 4.60 -13.54 5.02
C LEU A 142 5.26 -14.87 5.39
N GLY A 143 5.24 -15.23 6.68
CA GLY A 143 6.00 -16.32 7.28
C GLY A 143 7.35 -15.80 7.77
N ALA A 144 7.65 -15.99 9.06
CA ALA A 144 8.79 -15.35 9.72
C ALA A 144 10.13 -15.62 9.03
N ASP A 145 10.38 -16.87 8.60
CA ASP A 145 11.63 -17.24 7.91
C ASP A 145 11.74 -16.61 6.52
N LYS A 146 10.61 -16.52 5.80
CA LYS A 146 10.53 -15.87 4.49
C LYS A 146 10.74 -14.36 4.63
N ALA A 147 10.15 -13.74 5.65
CA ALA A 147 10.32 -12.33 5.96
C ALA A 147 11.79 -11.98 6.24
N VAL A 148 12.48 -12.76 7.09
CA VAL A 148 13.90 -12.54 7.38
C VAL A 148 14.75 -12.70 6.12
N LYS A 149 14.45 -13.69 5.27
CA LYS A 149 15.19 -13.92 4.02
C LYS A 149 15.01 -12.78 3.02
N GLU A 150 13.78 -12.32 2.80
CA GLU A 150 13.49 -11.23 1.85
C GLU A 150 14.10 -9.91 2.32
N LEU A 151 13.99 -9.57 3.61
CA LEU A 151 14.65 -8.38 4.17
C LEU A 151 16.18 -8.43 4.00
N ARG A 152 16.81 -9.61 4.17
CA ARG A 152 18.26 -9.76 3.91
C ARG A 152 18.58 -9.50 2.43
N GLN A 153 17.77 -10.03 1.53
CA GLN A 153 17.96 -9.82 0.08
C GLN A 153 17.80 -8.36 -0.32
N GLU A 154 16.82 -7.64 0.27
CA GLU A 154 16.67 -6.20 0.07
C GLU A 154 17.88 -5.42 0.59
N ILE A 155 18.39 -5.76 1.78
CA ILE A 155 19.61 -5.15 2.35
C ILE A 155 20.82 -5.37 1.42
N ASP A 156 20.98 -6.58 0.89
CA ASP A 156 22.11 -6.89 0.01
C ASP A 156 22.00 -6.13 -1.32
N LYS A 157 20.81 -6.05 -1.93
CA LYS A 157 20.55 -5.22 -3.12
C LYS A 157 20.81 -3.74 -2.86
N LEU A 158 20.40 -3.23 -1.69
CA LEU A 158 20.63 -1.83 -1.30
C LEU A 158 22.13 -1.54 -1.17
N LYS A 159 22.91 -2.45 -0.57
CA LYS A 159 24.37 -2.33 -0.48
C LYS A 159 25.03 -2.34 -1.85
N GLU A 160 24.59 -3.21 -2.76
CA GLU A 160 25.11 -3.24 -4.14
C GLU A 160 24.82 -1.94 -4.88
N THR A 161 23.58 -1.45 -4.81
CA THR A 161 23.17 -0.19 -5.44
C THR A 161 23.96 0.98 -4.88
N ASN A 162 24.18 1.04 -3.55
CA ASN A 162 24.97 2.09 -2.94
C ASN A 162 26.44 2.05 -3.37
N ARG A 163 27.03 0.85 -3.53
CA ARG A 163 28.40 0.70 -4.07
C ARG A 163 28.50 1.19 -5.52
N ASP A 164 27.50 0.89 -6.35
CA ASP A 164 27.44 1.40 -7.73
C ASP A 164 27.33 2.92 -7.75
N LEU A 165 26.43 3.49 -6.96
CA LEU A 165 26.26 4.94 -6.84
C LEU A 165 27.53 5.64 -6.37
N LEU A 166 28.22 5.11 -5.35
CA LEU A 166 29.51 5.63 -4.89
C LEU A 166 30.59 5.57 -6.00
N SER A 167 30.62 4.49 -6.79
CA SER A 167 31.55 4.38 -7.93
C SER A 167 31.24 5.42 -9.01
N ARG A 168 29.96 5.64 -9.33
CA ARG A 168 29.52 6.65 -10.30
C ARG A 168 29.82 8.06 -9.80
N LEU A 169 29.63 8.33 -8.52
CA LEU A 169 29.95 9.59 -7.88
C LEU A 169 31.47 9.87 -7.95
N ALA A 170 32.31 8.89 -7.60
CA ALA A 170 33.76 9.03 -7.71
C ALA A 170 34.22 9.31 -9.16
N LYS A 171 33.58 8.70 -10.17
CA LYS A 171 33.85 9.00 -11.58
C LYS A 171 33.46 10.43 -11.96
N LEU A 172 32.31 10.92 -11.48
CA LEU A 172 31.86 12.29 -11.72
C LEU A 172 32.77 13.32 -11.03
N GLU A 173 33.17 13.05 -9.78
CA GLU A 173 34.11 13.90 -9.03
C GLU A 173 35.49 13.95 -9.70
N ALA A 174 35.95 12.84 -10.28
CA ALA A 174 37.19 12.82 -11.05
C ALA A 174 37.10 13.68 -12.33
N VAL A 175 35.96 13.64 -13.03
CA VAL A 175 35.72 14.47 -14.24
C VAL A 175 35.49 15.94 -13.89
N SER A 176 34.95 16.26 -12.71
CA SER A 176 34.66 17.63 -12.28
C SER A 176 35.86 18.35 -11.65
N ASN A 177 36.91 17.62 -11.28
CA ASN A 177 38.16 18.15 -10.71
C ASN A 177 39.30 18.27 -11.74
N GLU A 178 39.07 17.89 -13.00
CA GLU A 178 39.90 18.24 -14.17
C GLU A 178 39.37 19.50 -14.86
#